data_AF-A0A512J7U4-F1
#
_entry.id   AF-A0A512J7U4-F1
#
_cell.length_a   1.000
_cell.length_b   1.000
_cell.length_c   1.000
_cell.angle_alpha   90.00
_cell.angle_beta   90.00
_cell.angle_gamma   90.00
#
_symmetry.space_group_name_H-M   'P 1'
#
loop_
_entity.id
_entity.type
_entity.pdbx_description
1 polymer ?
#
loop_
_entity_poly.entity_id
_entity_poly.type
_entity_poly.pdbx_seq_one_letter_code
_entity_poly.pdbx_strand_id
1 'polypeptide(L)'
;MHYLSNTVLRPFVAALALATVSVVAVHAEDAKPDPALANSLNPNDKEKDEKLLARDAAVKVDDGKYIDSLGHPTFRVTNEGKKVDWYLYSGYRRYHAECHVCHGPDAMGSTYAPALKDSLKRLSYEEFIGILAGGKRDTEAGQEKVMPAFGDNKNVMCYADDLYVYLKARAAGAWGRARPGEKEEKPEAVKTTEKECLGG
;
A
#
# COMPACT_ATOMS: atom_id res chain seq x y z
N MET A 1 51.17 -47.17 47.35
CA MET A 1 50.79 -45.75 47.46
C MET A 1 50.37 -45.25 46.08
N HIS A 2 49.25 -44.52 46.04
CA HIS A 2 48.66 -43.79 44.92
C HIS A 2 47.88 -44.57 43.85
N TYR A 3 46.56 -44.63 44.04
CA TYR A 3 45.57 -44.54 42.96
C TYR A 3 44.49 -43.54 43.40
N LEU A 4 44.37 -42.43 42.68
CA LEU A 4 43.25 -41.49 42.75
C LEU A 4 42.68 -41.38 41.34
N SER A 5 41.41 -41.76 41.17
CA SER A 5 40.57 -41.20 40.11
C SER A 5 39.11 -41.33 40.54
N ASN A 6 38.55 -40.22 41.02
CA ASN A 6 37.13 -40.08 41.31
C ASN A 6 36.43 -39.64 40.02
N THR A 7 35.64 -40.52 39.42
CA THR A 7 34.64 -40.13 38.42
C THR A 7 33.28 -40.15 39.10
N VAL A 8 32.74 -38.97 39.44
CA VAL A 8 31.36 -38.82 39.87
C VAL A 8 30.62 -38.03 38.81
N LEU A 9 29.81 -38.77 38.06
CA LEU A 9 28.76 -38.30 37.16
C LEU A 9 27.70 -37.55 37.98
N ARG A 10 27.35 -36.32 37.60
CA ARG A 10 26.16 -35.62 38.11
C ARG A 10 25.37 -35.00 36.95
N PRO A 11 24.03 -34.94 37.09
CA PRO A 11 23.12 -34.98 35.96
C PRO A 11 22.88 -33.61 35.34
N PHE A 12 22.58 -33.65 34.04
CA PHE A 12 22.06 -32.55 33.25
C PHE A 12 20.82 -31.93 33.93
N VAL A 13 20.92 -30.66 34.31
CA VAL A 13 19.75 -29.80 34.53
C VAL A 13 19.51 -29.05 33.24
N ALA A 14 18.62 -29.59 32.40
CA ALA A 14 18.09 -28.86 31.26
C ALA A 14 17.10 -27.81 31.79
N ALA A 15 17.56 -26.58 31.98
CA ALA A 15 16.69 -25.44 32.18
C ALA A 15 16.06 -25.09 30.82
N LEU A 16 14.85 -25.60 30.59
CA LEU A 16 14.01 -25.18 29.48
C LEU A 16 13.54 -23.75 29.76
N ALA A 17 14.31 -22.76 29.31
CA ALA A 17 13.85 -21.38 29.28
C ALA A 17 12.75 -21.29 28.22
N LEU A 18 11.49 -21.39 28.64
CA LEU A 18 10.36 -20.92 27.86
C LEU A 18 10.53 -19.40 27.69
N ALA A 19 11.16 -19.01 26.60
CA ALA A 19 11.06 -17.66 26.10
C ALA A 19 9.58 -17.42 25.78
N THR A 20 8.88 -16.74 26.67
CA THR A 20 7.59 -16.17 26.38
C THR A 20 7.81 -15.21 25.21
N VAL A 21 7.38 -15.61 24.01
CA VAL A 21 7.17 -14.68 22.92
C VAL A 21 6.06 -13.76 23.42
N SER A 22 6.44 -12.62 23.98
CA SER A 22 5.53 -11.52 24.18
C SER A 22 5.04 -11.14 22.79
N VAL A 23 3.83 -11.57 22.46
CA VAL A 23 3.08 -11.04 21.34
C VAL A 23 2.77 -9.61 21.71
N VAL A 24 3.69 -8.70 21.40
CA VAL A 24 3.39 -7.28 21.38
C VAL A 24 2.48 -7.11 20.17
N ALA A 25 1.17 -7.19 20.42
CA ALA A 25 0.18 -6.62 19.55
C ALA A 25 0.51 -5.13 19.47
N VAL A 26 1.26 -4.74 18.43
CA VAL A 26 1.43 -3.34 18.03
C VAL A 26 0.03 -2.78 17.82
N HIS A 27 -0.47 -2.07 18.83
CA HIS A 27 -1.67 -1.26 18.68
C HIS A 27 -1.27 -0.13 17.74
N ALA A 28 -1.89 -0.09 16.56
CA ALA A 28 -1.65 0.88 15.49
C ALA A 28 -2.12 2.31 15.85
N GLU A 29 -2.53 2.56 17.10
CA GLU A 29 -3.20 3.81 17.51
C GLU A 29 -2.24 4.94 17.92
N ASP A 30 -0.91 4.70 18.02
CA ASP A 30 0.03 5.71 18.54
C ASP A 30 1.05 6.27 17.53
N ALA A 31 1.05 5.81 16.27
CA ALA A 31 1.96 6.34 15.26
C ALA A 31 1.46 7.72 14.78
N LYS A 32 1.94 8.78 15.43
CA LYS A 32 1.67 10.16 15.01
C LYS A 32 2.29 10.43 13.62
N PRO A 33 1.63 11.22 12.75
CA PRO A 33 2.22 11.67 11.49
C PRO A 33 3.60 12.28 11.70
N ASP A 34 4.57 11.85 10.91
CA ASP A 34 5.91 12.47 10.92
C ASP A 34 5.85 13.78 10.11
N PRO A 35 6.12 14.94 10.74
CA PRO A 35 6.14 16.22 10.02
C PRO A 35 7.10 16.25 8.82
N ALA A 36 8.19 15.46 8.85
CA ALA A 36 9.14 15.36 7.73
C ALA A 36 8.55 14.65 6.49
N LEU A 37 7.49 13.87 6.70
CA LEU A 37 6.78 13.12 5.66
C LEU A 37 5.47 13.80 5.25
N ALA A 38 5.16 14.97 5.81
CA ALA A 38 3.94 15.70 5.50
C ALA A 38 3.84 16.05 4.01
N ASN A 39 2.62 15.89 3.48
CA ASN A 39 2.32 16.21 2.09
C ASN A 39 2.26 17.73 1.88
N SER A 40 3.00 18.23 0.88
CA SER A 40 2.84 19.57 0.34
C SER A 40 1.90 19.50 -0.87
N LEU A 41 0.62 19.75 -0.63
CA LEU A 41 -0.45 19.63 -1.64
C LEU A 41 -0.55 20.88 -2.51
N ASN A 42 -1.11 20.74 -3.71
CA ASN A 42 -1.41 21.89 -4.58
C ASN A 42 -2.44 22.80 -3.90
N PRO A 43 -2.14 24.07 -3.61
CA PRO A 43 -3.08 24.96 -2.90
C PRO A 43 -4.35 25.25 -3.71
N ASN A 44 -4.33 25.05 -5.03
CA ASN A 44 -5.46 25.36 -5.92
C ASN A 44 -6.45 24.20 -6.11
N ASP A 45 -6.13 23.00 -5.62
CA ASP A 45 -7.03 21.85 -5.73
C ASP A 45 -8.24 22.02 -4.80
N LYS A 46 -9.44 21.90 -5.39
CA LYS A 46 -10.72 22.18 -4.72
C LYS A 46 -11.35 20.95 -4.02
N GLU A 47 -10.82 19.76 -4.27
CA GLU A 47 -11.45 18.48 -3.86
C GLU A 47 -10.59 17.74 -2.83
N LYS A 48 -10.12 18.43 -1.78
CA LYS A 48 -9.32 17.83 -0.70
C LYS A 48 -10.23 17.29 0.39
N ASP A 49 -9.95 16.08 0.85
CA ASP A 49 -10.60 15.50 2.03
C ASP A 49 -9.61 15.48 3.20
N GLU A 50 -9.74 16.43 4.11
CA GLU A 50 -8.83 16.61 5.25
C GLU A 50 -8.76 15.37 6.15
N LYS A 51 -9.86 14.62 6.28
CA LYS A 51 -9.90 13.42 7.12
C LYS A 51 -9.10 12.29 6.47
N LEU A 52 -9.26 12.10 5.17
CA LEU A 52 -8.49 11.10 4.44
C LEU A 52 -7.02 11.50 4.35
N LEU A 53 -6.70 12.77 4.14
CA LEU A 53 -5.33 13.27 4.15
C LEU A 53 -4.62 13.03 5.49
N ALA A 54 -5.34 13.19 6.61
CA ALA A 54 -4.80 12.90 7.93
C ALA A 54 -4.64 11.39 8.17
N ARG A 55 -5.63 10.58 7.80
CA ARG A 55 -5.59 9.10 7.91
C ARG A 55 -4.45 8.51 7.08
N ASP A 56 -4.28 9.02 5.86
CA ASP A 56 -3.37 8.50 4.85
C ASP A 56 -1.97 9.13 4.97
N ALA A 57 -1.72 9.93 6.00
CA ALA A 57 -0.42 10.55 6.23
C ALA A 57 0.65 9.48 6.49
N ALA A 58 1.79 9.60 5.82
CA ALA A 58 2.92 8.73 6.04
C ALA A 58 3.51 8.95 7.44
N VAL A 59 3.79 7.85 8.14
CA VAL A 59 4.47 7.84 9.45
C VAL A 59 5.87 7.26 9.37
N LYS A 60 6.17 6.51 8.30
CA LYS A 60 7.49 5.92 8.05
C LYS A 60 7.76 5.76 6.56
N VAL A 61 9.04 5.55 6.23
CA VAL A 61 9.52 5.16 4.90
C VAL A 61 10.22 3.82 5.05
N ASP A 62 9.84 2.86 4.20
CA ASP A 62 10.39 1.50 4.16
C ASP A 62 10.88 1.23 2.74
N ASP A 63 12.20 1.21 2.54
CA ASP A 63 12.85 1.00 1.23
C ASP A 63 12.29 1.86 0.09
N GLY A 64 11.96 3.11 0.39
CA GLY A 64 11.39 4.08 -0.55
C GLY A 64 9.87 3.99 -0.72
N LYS A 65 9.19 3.12 0.03
CA LYS A 65 7.73 3.07 0.15
C LYS A 65 7.27 3.85 1.37
N TYR A 66 6.32 4.76 1.20
CA TYR A 66 5.69 5.47 2.31
C TYR A 66 4.59 4.59 2.90
N ILE A 67 4.56 4.53 4.24
CA ILE A 67 3.60 3.69 4.98
C ILE A 67 2.85 4.57 5.98
N ASP A 68 1.54 4.40 6.04
CA ASP A 68 0.67 5.11 6.99
C ASP A 68 0.67 4.45 8.39
N SER A 69 -0.08 5.06 9.32
CA SER A 69 -0.22 4.57 10.70
C SER A 69 -0.85 3.17 10.80
N LEU A 70 -1.61 2.75 9.79
CA LEU A 70 -2.24 1.43 9.72
C LEU A 70 -1.31 0.36 9.14
N GLY A 71 -0.10 0.74 8.73
CA GLY A 71 0.85 -0.17 8.10
C GLY A 71 0.60 -0.39 6.59
N HIS A 72 -0.28 0.41 5.98
CA HIS A 72 -0.60 0.28 4.56
C HIS A 72 0.25 1.21 3.69
N PRO A 73 0.49 0.85 2.42
CA PRO A 73 1.11 1.75 1.46
C PRO A 73 0.34 3.08 1.37
N THR A 74 1.07 4.19 1.30
CA THR A 74 0.49 5.51 1.11
C THR A 74 1.34 6.38 0.18
N PHE A 75 0.81 7.53 -0.20
CA PHE A 75 1.43 8.47 -1.11
C PHE A 75 2.27 9.52 -0.38
N ARG A 76 3.20 10.11 -1.13
CA ARG A 76 3.84 11.37 -0.78
C ARG A 76 3.81 12.34 -1.95
N VAL A 77 3.41 13.57 -1.67
CA VAL A 77 3.35 14.70 -2.59
C VAL A 77 4.14 15.85 -1.99
N THR A 78 5.05 16.43 -2.77
CA THR A 78 5.94 17.51 -2.36
C THR A 78 5.95 18.61 -3.42
N ASN A 79 6.69 19.70 -3.16
CA ASN A 79 6.85 20.81 -4.08
C ASN A 79 5.50 21.43 -4.50
N GLU A 80 4.65 21.74 -3.50
CA GLU A 80 3.33 22.37 -3.71
C GLU A 80 2.44 21.58 -4.68
N GLY A 81 2.42 20.25 -4.53
CA GLY A 81 1.59 19.39 -5.37
C GLY A 81 2.19 19.04 -6.73
N LYS A 82 3.48 19.29 -6.98
CA LYS A 82 4.10 19.06 -8.30
C LYS A 82 4.86 17.74 -8.39
N LYS A 83 5.50 17.33 -7.29
CA LYS A 83 6.36 16.13 -7.24
C LYS A 83 5.70 15.04 -6.42
N VAL A 84 5.62 13.84 -6.99
CA VAL A 84 5.03 12.66 -6.34
C VAL A 84 6.06 11.60 -6.01
N ASP A 85 5.75 10.71 -5.08
CA ASP A 85 6.53 9.50 -4.87
C ASP A 85 6.46 8.56 -6.08
N TRP A 86 7.38 7.58 -6.12
CA TRP A 86 7.46 6.63 -7.22
C TRP A 86 6.19 5.78 -7.39
N TYR A 87 5.57 5.33 -6.29
CA TYR A 87 4.41 4.44 -6.33
C TYR A 87 3.17 5.16 -6.85
N LEU A 88 2.96 6.43 -6.48
CA LEU A 88 1.89 7.25 -7.09
C LEU A 88 2.11 7.42 -8.59
N TYR A 89 3.33 7.77 -9.02
CA TYR A 89 3.65 7.90 -10.45
C TYR A 89 3.45 6.59 -11.23
N SER A 90 3.95 5.48 -10.68
CA SER A 90 3.81 4.15 -11.28
C SER A 90 2.34 3.75 -11.33
N GLY A 91 1.61 3.93 -10.23
CA GLY A 91 0.20 3.63 -10.08
C GLY A 91 -0.68 4.33 -11.10
N TYR A 92 -0.44 5.61 -11.37
CA TYR A 92 -1.14 6.33 -12.44
C TYR A 92 -1.00 5.62 -13.79
N ARG A 93 0.21 5.16 -14.14
CA ARG A 93 0.46 4.48 -15.41
C ARG A 93 -0.18 3.10 -15.46
N ARG A 94 -0.14 2.33 -14.37
CA ARG A 94 -0.77 1.01 -14.28
C ARG A 94 -2.29 1.12 -14.34
N TYR A 95 -2.84 2.10 -13.64
CA TYR A 95 -4.25 2.44 -13.73
C TYR A 95 -4.66 2.77 -15.17
N HIS A 96 -3.85 3.56 -15.87
CA HIS A 96 -4.09 3.88 -17.27
C HIS A 96 -3.80 2.70 -18.23
N ALA A 97 -3.08 1.67 -17.82
CA ALA A 97 -2.90 0.50 -18.68
C ALA A 97 -4.08 -0.48 -18.52
N GLU A 98 -4.50 -0.71 -17.28
CA GLU A 98 -5.29 -1.89 -16.94
C GLU A 98 -6.70 -1.55 -16.42
N CYS A 99 -6.93 -0.33 -15.94
CA CYS A 99 -8.14 0.01 -15.17
C CYS A 99 -9.02 1.10 -15.82
N HIS A 100 -8.43 2.07 -16.54
CA HIS A 100 -9.17 3.24 -17.03
C HIS A 100 -10.32 2.85 -17.98
N VAL A 101 -10.18 1.73 -18.70
CA VAL A 101 -11.13 1.33 -19.74
C VAL A 101 -12.53 1.15 -19.17
N CYS A 102 -12.60 0.66 -17.93
CA CYS A 102 -13.84 0.51 -17.19
C CYS A 102 -14.05 1.68 -16.21
N HIS A 103 -13.03 2.04 -15.44
CA HIS A 103 -13.19 2.99 -14.33
C HIS A 103 -13.00 4.47 -14.72
N GLY A 104 -12.93 4.76 -16.02
CA GLY A 104 -12.82 6.12 -16.57
C GLY A 104 -11.43 6.75 -16.44
N PRO A 105 -11.21 7.95 -16.97
CA PRO A 105 -9.99 8.70 -16.71
C PRO A 105 -9.94 9.14 -15.25
N ASP A 106 -8.73 9.18 -14.68
CA ASP A 106 -8.46 9.69 -13.32
C ASP A 106 -9.33 9.08 -12.19
N ALA A 107 -9.82 7.84 -12.35
CA ALA A 107 -10.70 7.16 -11.42
C ALA A 107 -12.08 7.80 -11.22
N MET A 108 -12.56 8.54 -12.23
CA MET A 108 -13.84 9.26 -12.18
C MET A 108 -15.07 8.37 -12.43
N GLY A 109 -14.88 7.10 -12.75
CA GLY A 109 -15.95 6.17 -13.08
C GLY A 109 -16.43 6.33 -14.52
N SER A 110 -17.32 5.43 -14.91
CA SER A 110 -17.99 5.45 -16.20
C SER A 110 -19.42 4.94 -16.05
N THR A 111 -20.14 4.84 -17.17
CA THR A 111 -21.43 4.14 -17.20
C THR A 111 -21.32 2.64 -16.92
N TYR A 112 -20.12 2.06 -17.02
CA TYR A 112 -19.86 0.63 -16.84
C TYR A 112 -19.39 0.29 -15.41
N ALA A 113 -18.53 1.12 -14.81
CA ALA A 113 -17.91 0.81 -13.53
C ALA A 113 -17.78 2.03 -12.61
N PRO A 114 -17.73 1.85 -11.27
CA PRO A 114 -17.78 2.95 -10.32
C PRO A 114 -16.51 3.82 -10.34
N ALA A 115 -16.65 5.04 -9.80
CA ALA A 115 -15.54 5.96 -9.55
C ALA A 115 -14.64 5.43 -8.42
N LEU A 116 -13.46 4.90 -8.77
CA LEU A 116 -12.56 4.34 -7.76
C LEU A 116 -12.01 5.39 -6.78
N LYS A 117 -11.96 6.67 -7.16
CA LYS A 117 -11.61 7.74 -6.23
C LYS A 117 -12.59 7.82 -5.05
N ASP A 118 -13.85 7.46 -5.26
CA ASP A 118 -14.87 7.46 -4.21
C ASP A 118 -14.91 6.13 -3.48
N SER A 119 -14.63 5.01 -4.17
CA SER A 119 -14.49 3.69 -3.53
C SER A 119 -13.37 3.67 -2.47
N LEU A 120 -12.20 4.26 -2.76
CA LEU A 120 -11.05 4.25 -1.85
C LEU A 120 -11.20 5.16 -0.62
N LYS A 121 -12.29 5.94 -0.53
CA LYS A 121 -12.65 6.64 0.70
C LYS A 121 -13.07 5.68 1.80
N ARG A 122 -13.57 4.49 1.42
CA ARG A 122 -14.21 3.51 2.30
C ARG A 122 -13.59 2.11 2.27
N LEU A 123 -12.90 1.73 1.20
CA LEU A 123 -12.21 0.45 1.13
C LEU A 123 -10.88 0.52 1.91
N SER A 124 -10.64 -0.47 2.75
CA SER A 124 -9.32 -0.77 3.30
C SER A 124 -8.37 -1.29 2.21
N TYR A 125 -7.09 -1.36 2.54
CA TYR A 125 -6.08 -1.96 1.68
C TYR A 125 -6.39 -3.43 1.39
N GLU A 126 -6.75 -4.21 2.41
CA GLU A 126 -7.05 -5.64 2.30
C GLU A 126 -8.29 -5.89 1.44
N GLU A 127 -9.34 -5.07 1.60
CA GLU A 127 -10.53 -5.15 0.74
C GLU A 127 -10.20 -4.79 -0.72
N PHE A 128 -9.36 -3.77 -0.94
CA PHE A 128 -8.89 -3.41 -2.27
C PHE A 128 -8.13 -4.59 -2.92
N ILE A 129 -7.17 -5.19 -2.21
CA ILE A 129 -6.41 -6.34 -2.70
C ILE A 129 -7.32 -7.54 -2.97
N GLY A 130 -8.25 -7.84 -2.06
CA GLY A 130 -9.20 -8.94 -2.21
C GLY A 130 -10.10 -8.78 -3.44
N ILE A 131 -10.62 -7.57 -3.69
CA ILE A 131 -11.40 -7.25 -4.88
C ILE A 131 -10.54 -7.30 -6.15
N LEU A 132 -9.32 -6.76 -6.11
CA LEU A 132 -8.42 -6.77 -7.26
C LEU A 132 -8.04 -8.20 -7.67
N ALA A 133 -7.65 -9.03 -6.71
CA ALA A 133 -7.22 -10.39 -6.95
C ALA A 133 -8.40 -11.31 -7.31
N GLY A 134 -9.51 -11.23 -6.56
CA GLY A 134 -10.65 -12.14 -6.67
C GLY A 134 -11.78 -11.67 -7.61
N GLY A 135 -11.73 -10.42 -8.06
CA GLY A 135 -12.82 -9.80 -8.80
C GLY A 135 -14.02 -9.47 -7.91
N LYS A 136 -15.08 -8.93 -8.51
CA LYS A 136 -16.33 -8.61 -7.82
C LYS A 136 -17.51 -8.77 -8.76
N ARG A 137 -18.62 -9.30 -8.26
CA ARG A 137 -19.89 -9.35 -8.98
C ARG A 137 -20.97 -8.70 -8.16
N ASP A 138 -21.68 -7.77 -8.76
CA ASP A 138 -22.84 -7.11 -8.17
C ASP A 138 -24.04 -7.24 -9.09
N THR A 139 -25.22 -7.43 -8.51
CA THR A 139 -26.49 -7.37 -9.22
C THR A 139 -27.24 -6.14 -8.75
N GLU A 140 -27.24 -5.09 -9.57
CA GLU A 140 -27.99 -3.86 -9.30
C GLU A 140 -29.04 -3.65 -10.38
N ALA A 141 -30.29 -3.40 -9.97
CA ALA A 141 -31.42 -3.12 -10.88
C ALA A 141 -31.59 -4.16 -12.01
N GLY A 142 -31.26 -5.44 -11.75
CA GLY A 142 -31.38 -6.52 -12.72
C GLY A 142 -30.24 -6.59 -13.75
N GLN A 143 -29.19 -5.78 -13.62
CA GLN A 143 -27.97 -5.86 -14.43
C GLN A 143 -26.80 -6.40 -13.61
N GLU A 144 -26.10 -7.40 -14.17
CA GLU A 144 -24.90 -7.96 -13.57
C GLU A 144 -23.69 -7.08 -13.93
N LYS A 145 -23.02 -6.53 -12.91
CA LYS A 145 -21.75 -5.81 -13.03
C LYS A 145 -20.64 -6.74 -12.58
N VAL A 146 -19.70 -7.02 -13.49
CA VAL A 146 -18.57 -7.92 -13.21
C VAL A 146 -17.26 -7.15 -13.34
N MET A 147 -16.52 -7.07 -12.23
CA MET A 147 -15.11 -6.75 -12.21
C MET A 147 -14.32 -8.08 -12.32
N PRO A 148 -13.51 -8.27 -13.37
CA PRO A 148 -12.68 -9.46 -13.52
C PRO A 148 -11.69 -9.62 -12.37
N ALA A 149 -11.35 -10.88 -12.08
CA ALA A 149 -10.25 -11.21 -11.18
C ALA A 149 -8.91 -10.96 -11.87
N PHE A 150 -7.98 -10.28 -11.21
CA PHE A 150 -6.62 -10.03 -11.71
C PHE A 150 -5.55 -10.86 -11.00
N GLY A 151 -5.91 -11.78 -10.10
CA GLY A 151 -4.98 -12.56 -9.28
C GLY A 151 -3.86 -13.25 -10.07
N ASP A 152 -4.17 -13.76 -11.26
CA ASP A 152 -3.19 -14.44 -12.13
C ASP A 152 -2.46 -13.49 -13.10
N ASN A 153 -2.87 -12.22 -13.16
CA ASN A 153 -2.26 -11.21 -14.03
C ASN A 153 -1.11 -10.50 -13.30
N LYS A 154 0.12 -10.97 -13.55
CA LYS A 154 1.34 -10.37 -13.00
C LYS A 154 1.55 -8.90 -13.40
N ASN A 155 1.04 -8.47 -14.56
CA ASN A 155 1.12 -7.06 -14.97
C ASN A 155 0.24 -6.14 -14.12
N VAL A 156 -0.66 -6.70 -13.30
CA VAL A 156 -1.47 -5.99 -12.31
C VAL A 156 -0.99 -6.30 -10.90
N MET A 157 -0.90 -7.57 -10.52
CA MET A 157 -0.64 -7.95 -9.12
C MET A 157 0.74 -7.59 -8.63
N CYS A 158 1.76 -7.55 -9.49
CA CYS A 158 3.09 -7.06 -9.10
C CYS A 158 3.12 -5.54 -8.81
N TYR A 159 2.04 -4.82 -9.13
CA TYR A 159 1.89 -3.38 -8.98
C TYR A 159 0.62 -3.01 -8.19
N ALA A 160 0.09 -3.94 -7.38
CA ALA A 160 -1.13 -3.70 -6.61
C ALA A 160 -0.96 -2.53 -5.63
N ASP A 161 0.19 -2.42 -4.98
CA ASP A 161 0.53 -1.31 -4.10
C ASP A 161 0.55 0.02 -4.85
N ASP A 162 1.18 0.05 -6.03
CA ASP A 162 1.24 1.24 -6.89
C ASP A 162 -0.17 1.74 -7.23
N LEU A 163 -1.05 0.82 -7.66
CA LEU A 163 -2.45 1.11 -7.95
C LEU A 163 -3.17 1.67 -6.72
N TYR A 164 -2.97 1.04 -5.56
CA TYR A 164 -3.57 1.49 -4.30
C TYR A 164 -3.11 2.89 -3.93
N VAL A 165 -1.80 3.16 -3.95
CA VAL A 165 -1.21 4.47 -3.62
C VAL A 165 -1.75 5.57 -4.52
N TYR A 166 -1.82 5.33 -5.83
CA TYR A 166 -2.41 6.28 -6.77
C TYR A 166 -3.89 6.54 -6.48
N LEU A 167 -4.71 5.49 -6.34
CA LEU A 167 -6.15 5.65 -6.11
C LEU A 167 -6.45 6.28 -4.75
N LYS A 168 -5.63 6.00 -3.74
CA LYS A 168 -5.68 6.61 -2.40
C LYS A 168 -5.37 8.11 -2.47
N ALA A 169 -4.34 8.51 -3.23
CA ALA A 169 -4.05 9.93 -3.49
C ALA A 169 -5.20 10.64 -4.21
N ARG A 170 -5.86 9.96 -5.16
CA ARG A 170 -7.06 10.49 -5.84
C ARG A 170 -8.25 10.61 -4.89
N ALA A 171 -8.43 9.65 -3.97
CA ALA A 171 -9.52 9.63 -3.00
C ALA A 171 -9.40 10.75 -1.95
N ALA A 172 -8.19 10.97 -1.43
CA ALA A 172 -7.90 12.01 -0.46
C ALA A 172 -7.82 13.43 -1.07
N GLY A 173 -7.82 13.53 -2.41
CA GLY A 173 -7.59 14.80 -3.10
C GLY A 173 -6.15 15.31 -2.98
N ALA A 174 -5.20 14.42 -2.69
CA ALA A 174 -3.78 14.75 -2.62
C ALA A 174 -3.15 14.93 -4.02
N TRP A 175 -3.76 14.31 -5.02
CA TRP A 175 -3.38 14.46 -6.42
C TRP A 175 -4.59 14.75 -7.27
N GLY A 176 -4.51 15.76 -8.15
CA GLY A 176 -5.59 16.17 -9.04
C GLY A 176 -5.78 15.28 -10.28
N ARG A 177 -6.52 15.81 -11.26
CA ARG A 177 -6.77 15.17 -12.56
C ARG A 177 -5.69 15.53 -13.55
N ALA A 178 -4.50 15.03 -13.30
CA ALA A 178 -3.32 15.29 -14.12
C ALA A 178 -2.41 14.07 -14.15
N ARG A 179 -1.68 13.91 -15.25
CA ARG A 179 -0.55 12.99 -15.28
C ARG A 179 0.56 13.50 -14.36
N PRO A 180 1.09 12.68 -13.42
CA PRO A 180 2.23 13.10 -12.62
C PRO A 180 3.45 13.39 -13.48
N GLY A 181 4.00 14.59 -13.32
CA GLY A 181 5.16 15.10 -14.05
C GLY A 181 6.46 14.83 -13.30
N GLU A 182 6.72 15.61 -12.26
CA GLU A 182 7.87 15.40 -11.37
C GLU A 182 7.62 14.20 -10.45
N LYS A 183 8.66 13.39 -10.26
CA LYS A 183 8.60 12.22 -9.38
C LYS A 183 9.91 12.01 -8.63
N GLU A 184 9.82 11.32 -7.50
CA GLU A 184 10.99 10.72 -6.84
C GLU A 184 11.62 9.63 -7.72
N GLU A 185 12.90 9.35 -7.50
CA GLU A 185 13.60 8.30 -8.22
C GLU A 185 13.02 6.93 -7.91
N LYS A 186 13.10 5.99 -8.86
CA LYS A 186 12.67 4.61 -8.63
C LYS A 186 13.59 3.96 -7.59
N PRO A 187 13.08 3.54 -6.41
CA PRO A 187 13.92 2.90 -5.40
C PRO A 187 14.54 1.60 -5.93
N GLU A 188 15.75 1.25 -5.46
CA GLU A 188 16.40 -0.01 -5.85
C GLU A 188 15.60 -1.24 -5.43
N ALA A 189 15.00 -1.21 -4.23
CA ALA A 189 14.13 -2.29 -3.75
C ALA A 189 12.99 -2.58 -4.73
N VAL A 190 12.37 -1.55 -5.31
CA VAL A 190 11.32 -1.71 -6.32
C VAL A 190 11.84 -2.43 -7.57
N LYS A 191 13.06 -2.12 -8.03
CA LYS A 191 13.63 -2.81 -9.21
C LYS A 191 13.82 -4.30 -8.95
N THR A 192 14.30 -4.65 -7.75
CA THR A 192 14.48 -6.04 -7.33
C THR A 192 13.14 -6.77 -7.22
N THR A 193 12.19 -6.23 -6.46
CA THR A 193 10.87 -6.85 -6.27
C THR A 193 10.09 -6.97 -7.57
N GLU A 194 10.12 -5.96 -8.44
CA GLU A 194 9.47 -6.05 -9.76
C GLU A 194 10.08 -7.17 -10.61
N LYS A 195 11.41 -7.28 -10.65
CA LYS A 195 12.09 -8.34 -11.40
C LYS A 195 11.69 -9.72 -10.90
N GLU A 196 11.71 -9.92 -9.59
CA GLU A 196 11.35 -11.21 -8.96
C GLU A 196 9.88 -11.56 -9.22
N CYS A 197 8.96 -10.62 -9.04
CA CYS A 197 7.54 -10.87 -9.23
C CYS A 197 7.18 -11.21 -10.68
N LEU A 198 7.77 -10.49 -11.64
CA LEU A 198 7.57 -10.72 -13.07
C LEU A 198 8.27 -12.00 -13.59
N GLY A 199 9.07 -12.67 -12.75
CA GLY A 199 9.75 -13.92 -13.10
C GLY A 199 11.00 -13.72 -13.94
N GLY A 200 11.75 -12.63 -13.67
CA GLY A 200 12.99 -12.30 -14.37
C GLY A 200 14.21 -13.12 -13.94
#